data_AF-A0A0G0KFK1-F1
#
_entry.id   AF-A0A0G0KFK1-F1
#
_cell.length_a   1.000
_cell.length_b   1.000
_cell.length_c   1.000
_cell.angle_alpha   90.00
_cell.angle_beta   90.00
_cell.angle_gamma   90.00
#
_symmetry.space_group_name_H-M   'P 1'
#
loop_
_entity.id
_entity.type
_entity.pdbx_description
1 polymer ?
#
loop_
_entity_poly.entity_id
_entity_poly.type
_entity_poly.pdbx_seq_one_letter_code
_entity_poly.pdbx_strand_id
1 'polypeptide(L)'
;MINKKYTANVNQLEKYEKQFLLDGRNYLNLAKKISISNLEKLSDKQLLSLFLDHQDKRNRYSCFAWSAFILNNYVADRATAILEPYIKGRGDKQEIIDALFRPQKRAAVLQLQYEVGKREFNYLYEKFKWLPCLDIHNKPWTKEEFKEHIKSFTKVVNKKEISFKKMIKKLKIKKKDLQYLDMAKRFVYIKDARDDFRRESVFYSNKKILKVI
;
A
#
# COMPACT_ATOMS: atom_id res chain seq x y z
N MET A 1 -11.77 -13.79 -17.94
CA MET A 1 -10.39 -13.35 -17.62
C MET A 1 -10.49 -12.13 -16.69
N ILE A 2 -9.89 -12.19 -15.49
CA ILE A 2 -10.05 -11.19 -14.40
C ILE A 2 -9.67 -9.76 -14.83
N ASN A 3 -8.68 -9.63 -15.71
CA ASN A 3 -8.26 -8.37 -16.32
C ASN A 3 -9.41 -7.65 -17.04
N LYS A 4 -10.14 -8.32 -17.95
CA LYS A 4 -11.26 -7.71 -18.70
C LYS A 4 -12.38 -7.21 -17.78
N LYS A 5 -12.62 -7.89 -16.65
CA LYS A 5 -13.66 -7.52 -15.69
C LYS A 5 -13.36 -6.20 -14.96
N TYR A 6 -12.09 -5.98 -14.59
CA TYR A 6 -11.72 -4.86 -13.73
C TYR A 6 -10.97 -3.74 -14.46
N THR A 7 -10.07 -4.03 -15.39
CA THR A 7 -9.19 -3.02 -16.00
C THR A 7 -9.75 -2.39 -17.26
N ALA A 8 -10.83 -2.94 -17.84
CA ALA A 8 -11.46 -2.38 -19.04
C ALA A 8 -12.19 -1.06 -18.77
N ASN A 9 -12.73 -0.89 -17.56
CA ASN A 9 -13.61 0.22 -17.17
C ASN A 9 -13.11 0.89 -15.88
N VAL A 10 -12.87 2.21 -15.93
CA VAL A 10 -12.39 3.01 -14.79
C VAL A 10 -13.31 2.88 -13.57
N ASN A 11 -14.63 2.78 -13.77
CA ASN A 11 -15.58 2.63 -12.66
C ASN A 11 -15.38 1.30 -11.91
N GLN A 12 -14.94 0.24 -12.59
CA GLN A 12 -14.66 -1.05 -11.95
C GLN A 12 -13.35 -1.01 -11.16
N LEU A 13 -12.31 -0.33 -11.69
CA LEU A 13 -11.09 -0.06 -10.94
C LEU A 13 -11.35 0.78 -9.69
N GLU A 14 -12.22 1.78 -9.79
CA GLU A 14 -12.59 2.61 -8.65
C GLU A 14 -13.34 1.81 -7.57
N LYS A 15 -14.29 0.95 -7.96
CA LYS A 15 -14.97 0.04 -7.03
C LYS A 15 -13.98 -0.92 -6.37
N TYR A 16 -13.05 -1.46 -7.16
CA TYR A 16 -11.98 -2.32 -6.66
C TYR A 16 -11.12 -1.63 -5.60
N GLU A 17 -10.64 -0.41 -5.88
CA GLU A 17 -9.83 0.36 -4.93
C GLU A 17 -10.60 0.64 -3.62
N LYS A 18 -11.87 1.05 -3.73
CA LYS A 18 -12.71 1.32 -2.55
C LYS A 18 -12.83 0.07 -1.68
N GLN A 19 -13.07 -1.08 -2.29
CA GLN A 19 -13.21 -2.36 -1.57
C GLN A 19 -11.87 -2.82 -0.97
N PHE A 20 -10.78 -2.72 -1.74
CA PHE A 20 -9.42 -3.01 -1.26
C PHE A 20 -9.10 -2.23 0.02
N LEU A 21 -9.37 -0.91 0.02
CA LEU A 21 -9.10 -0.06 1.18
C LEU A 21 -10.04 -0.35 2.36
N LEU A 22 -11.30 -0.70 2.08
CA LEU A 22 -12.27 -1.05 3.10
C LEU A 22 -11.86 -2.35 3.81
N ASP A 23 -11.59 -3.41 3.05
CA ASP A 23 -11.25 -4.72 3.62
C ASP A 23 -9.88 -4.70 4.31
N GLY A 24 -8.91 -3.96 3.78
CA GLY A 24 -7.62 -3.75 4.45
C GLY A 24 -7.77 -3.06 5.81
N ARG A 25 -8.63 -2.02 5.90
CA ARG A 25 -8.95 -1.37 7.17
C ARG A 25 -9.71 -2.28 8.13
N ASN A 26 -10.69 -3.04 7.64
CA ASN A 26 -11.47 -3.96 8.47
C ASN A 26 -10.57 -5.03 9.09
N TYR A 27 -9.65 -5.59 8.30
CA TYR A 27 -8.67 -6.55 8.77
C TYR A 27 -7.77 -5.95 9.87
N LEU A 28 -7.19 -4.78 9.61
CA LEU A 28 -6.32 -4.09 10.57
C LEU A 28 -7.03 -3.68 11.86
N ASN A 29 -8.24 -3.15 11.75
CA ASN A 29 -9.02 -2.71 12.90
C ASN A 29 -9.37 -3.89 13.82
N LEU A 30 -9.70 -5.05 13.24
CA LEU A 30 -9.93 -6.25 14.03
C LEU A 30 -8.64 -6.70 14.73
N ALA A 31 -7.51 -6.74 14.05
CA ALA A 31 -6.22 -7.10 14.66
C ALA A 31 -5.85 -6.15 15.82
N LYS A 32 -6.06 -4.84 15.64
CA LYS A 32 -5.89 -3.84 16.72
C LYS A 32 -6.80 -4.13 17.90
N LYS A 33 -8.08 -4.42 17.66
CA LYS A 33 -9.05 -4.77 18.71
C LYS A 33 -8.62 -6.03 19.47
N ILE A 34 -8.21 -7.08 18.76
CA ILE A 34 -7.70 -8.32 19.35
C ILE A 34 -6.49 -8.02 20.25
N SER A 35 -5.55 -7.20 19.77
CA SER A 35 -4.29 -6.89 20.48
C SER A 35 -4.47 -6.25 21.85
N ILE A 36 -5.61 -5.60 22.11
CA ILE A 36 -5.93 -4.95 23.39
C ILE A 36 -6.97 -5.73 24.22
N SER A 37 -7.63 -6.74 23.64
CA SER A 37 -8.69 -7.51 24.31
C SER A 37 -8.12 -8.54 25.28
N ASN A 38 -8.69 -8.70 26.48
CA ASN A 38 -8.26 -9.78 27.39
C ASN A 38 -8.81 -11.14 26.93
N LEU A 39 -8.00 -11.90 26.18
CA LEU A 39 -8.40 -13.17 25.58
C LEU A 39 -8.63 -14.27 26.62
N GLU A 40 -7.95 -14.23 27.76
CA GLU A 40 -8.09 -15.19 28.87
C GLU A 40 -9.48 -15.14 29.53
N LYS A 41 -10.19 -14.01 29.37
CA LYS A 41 -11.56 -13.83 29.89
C LYS A 41 -12.64 -14.28 28.91
N LEU A 42 -12.27 -14.75 27.72
CA LEU A 42 -13.22 -15.20 26.72
C LEU A 42 -13.43 -16.71 26.85
N SER A 43 -14.68 -17.15 26.71
CA SER A 43 -14.99 -18.56 26.54
C SER A 43 -14.46 -19.11 25.22
N ASP A 44 -14.29 -20.43 25.13
CA ASP A 44 -13.86 -21.11 23.91
C ASP A 44 -14.74 -20.76 22.69
N LYS A 45 -16.05 -20.64 22.89
CA LYS A 45 -16.99 -20.23 21.84
C LYS A 45 -16.70 -18.81 21.34
N GLN A 46 -16.37 -17.89 22.25
CA GLN A 46 -16.02 -16.51 21.89
C GLN A 46 -14.65 -16.45 21.21
N LEU A 47 -13.67 -17.24 21.68
CA LEU A 47 -12.35 -17.36 21.06
C LEU A 47 -12.46 -17.91 19.64
N LEU A 48 -13.23 -18.98 19.44
CA LEU A 48 -13.48 -19.56 18.12
C LEU A 48 -14.16 -18.56 17.19
N SER A 49 -15.19 -17.86 17.67
CA SER A 49 -15.86 -16.82 16.86
C SER A 49 -14.91 -15.71 16.45
N LEU A 50 -14.02 -15.27 17.35
CA LEU A 50 -13.03 -14.24 17.09
C LEU A 50 -11.98 -14.72 16.08
N PHE A 51 -11.53 -15.97 16.20
CA PHE A 51 -10.60 -16.59 15.27
C PHE A 51 -11.19 -16.70 13.86
N LEU A 52 -12.43 -17.19 13.73
CA LEU A 52 -13.09 -17.33 12.42
C LEU A 52 -13.33 -15.97 11.77
N ASP A 53 -13.72 -14.96 12.55
CA ASP A 53 -13.90 -13.59 12.05
C ASP A 53 -12.57 -12.97 11.57
N HIS A 54 -11.48 -13.27 12.27
CA HIS A 54 -10.14 -12.86 11.85
C HIS A 54 -9.70 -13.56 10.56
N GLN A 55 -9.93 -14.88 10.43
CA GLN A 55 -9.58 -15.63 9.22
C GLN A 55 -10.40 -15.17 8.01
N ASP A 56 -11.70 -14.92 8.15
CA ASP A 56 -12.53 -14.41 7.04
C ASP A 56 -11.99 -13.07 6.53
N LYS A 57 -11.73 -12.10 7.41
CA LYS A 57 -11.18 -10.79 7.03
C LYS A 57 -9.79 -10.91 6.40
N ARG A 58 -8.91 -11.75 6.96
CA ARG A 58 -7.58 -12.04 6.39
C ARG A 58 -7.71 -12.63 4.99
N ASN A 59 -8.57 -13.62 4.79
CA ASN A 59 -8.75 -14.29 3.51
C ASN A 59 -9.28 -13.33 2.45
N ARG A 60 -10.32 -12.55 2.77
CA ARG A 60 -10.86 -11.50 1.87
C ARG A 60 -9.79 -10.52 1.45
N TYR A 61 -9.05 -9.97 2.42
CA TYR A 61 -7.99 -9.01 2.11
C TYR A 61 -6.83 -9.65 1.32
N SER A 62 -6.51 -10.92 1.60
CA SER A 62 -5.44 -11.64 0.88
C SER A 62 -5.79 -11.81 -0.60
N CYS A 63 -7.05 -12.11 -0.94
CA CYS A 63 -7.52 -12.10 -2.33
C CYS A 63 -7.24 -10.75 -3.00
N PHE A 64 -7.56 -9.65 -2.34
CA PHE A 64 -7.29 -8.29 -2.82
C PHE A 64 -5.80 -7.97 -2.97
N ALA A 65 -4.96 -8.41 -2.03
CA ALA A 65 -3.51 -8.21 -2.11
C ALA A 65 -2.92 -8.92 -3.34
N TRP A 66 -3.33 -10.17 -3.59
CA TRP A 66 -2.91 -10.93 -4.76
C TRP A 66 -3.45 -10.36 -6.07
N SER A 67 -4.75 -10.04 -6.13
CA SER A 67 -5.32 -9.46 -7.34
C SER A 67 -4.78 -8.06 -7.63
N ALA A 68 -4.38 -7.28 -6.61
CA ALA A 68 -3.77 -5.97 -6.80
C ALA A 68 -2.40 -6.09 -7.49
N PHE A 69 -1.60 -7.08 -7.11
CA PHE A 69 -0.33 -7.37 -7.78
C PHE A 69 -0.54 -7.67 -9.27
N ILE A 70 -1.49 -8.55 -9.60
CA ILE A 70 -1.80 -8.93 -10.99
C ILE A 70 -2.35 -7.73 -11.77
N LEU A 71 -3.37 -7.06 -11.22
CA LEU A 71 -4.05 -5.93 -11.87
C LEU A 71 -3.12 -4.75 -12.10
N ASN A 72 -2.14 -4.51 -11.21
CA ASN A 72 -1.19 -3.43 -11.37
C ASN A 72 -0.42 -3.51 -12.70
N ASN A 73 -0.01 -4.71 -13.13
CA ASN A 73 0.70 -4.87 -14.41
C ASN A 73 -0.18 -4.45 -15.58
N TYR A 74 -1.43 -4.95 -15.64
CA TYR A 74 -2.38 -4.56 -16.68
C TYR A 74 -2.73 -3.07 -16.66
N VAL A 75 -2.85 -2.48 -15.47
CA VAL A 75 -3.13 -1.04 -15.33
C VAL A 75 -1.94 -0.21 -15.81
N ALA A 76 -0.72 -0.60 -15.46
CA ALA A 76 0.52 0.05 -15.88
C ALA A 76 0.74 -0.05 -17.40
N ASP A 77 0.55 -1.24 -17.98
CA ASP A 77 0.70 -1.46 -19.42
C ASP A 77 -0.29 -0.60 -20.22
N ARG A 78 -1.57 -0.61 -19.79
CA ARG A 78 -2.59 0.21 -20.44
C ARG A 78 -2.35 1.70 -20.27
N ALA A 79 -1.89 2.14 -19.10
CA ALA A 79 -1.57 3.53 -18.87
C ALA A 79 -0.37 3.99 -19.73
N THR A 80 0.64 3.14 -19.89
CA THR A 80 1.78 3.36 -20.80
C THR A 80 1.32 3.45 -22.25
N ALA A 81 0.46 2.53 -22.70
CA ALA A 81 -0.11 2.56 -24.04
C ALA A 81 -0.94 3.82 -24.33
N ILE A 82 -1.71 4.30 -23.32
CA ILE A 82 -2.44 5.56 -23.41
C ILE A 82 -1.48 6.76 -23.51
N LEU A 83 -0.34 6.70 -22.81
CA LEU A 83 0.64 7.79 -22.77
C LEU A 83 1.54 7.85 -24.00
N GLU A 84 1.85 6.73 -24.63
CA GLU A 84 2.82 6.66 -25.74
C GLU A 84 2.56 7.69 -26.86
N PRO A 85 1.32 7.90 -27.34
CA PRO A 85 1.04 8.93 -28.35
C PRO A 85 1.35 10.36 -27.91
N TYR A 86 1.32 10.65 -26.61
CA TYR A 86 1.59 11.99 -26.06
C TYR A 86 3.08 12.25 -25.83
N ILE A 87 3.89 11.19 -25.72
CA ILE A 87 5.29 11.27 -25.31
C ILE A 87 6.28 10.77 -26.38
N LYS A 88 5.77 10.25 -27.50
CA LYS A 88 6.58 9.77 -28.62
C LYS A 88 7.53 10.87 -29.13
N GLY A 89 8.81 10.54 -29.27
CA GLY A 89 9.84 11.45 -29.78
C GLY A 89 10.29 12.54 -28.80
N ARG A 90 9.85 12.50 -27.54
CA ARG A 90 10.28 13.48 -26.52
C ARG A 90 11.49 13.00 -25.73
N GLY A 91 12.49 13.88 -25.55
CA GLY A 91 13.67 13.61 -24.72
C GLY A 91 13.38 13.55 -23.21
N ASP A 92 12.23 14.07 -22.75
CA ASP A 92 11.79 14.08 -21.35
C ASP A 92 10.89 12.87 -20.97
N LYS A 93 10.90 11.78 -21.76
CA LYS A 93 10.01 10.62 -21.59
C LYS A 93 10.03 10.04 -20.18
N GLN A 94 11.21 9.81 -19.60
CA GLN A 94 11.31 9.22 -18.25
C GLN A 94 10.77 10.16 -17.17
N GLU A 95 11.07 11.46 -17.27
CA GLU A 95 10.56 12.47 -16.32
C GLU A 95 9.03 12.55 -16.35
N ILE A 96 8.43 12.40 -17.54
CA ILE A 96 6.98 12.32 -17.70
C ILE A 96 6.41 11.08 -17.00
N ILE A 97 6.99 9.90 -17.25
CA ILE A 97 6.57 8.65 -16.61
C ILE A 97 6.66 8.77 -15.09
N ASP A 98 7.78 9.27 -14.57
CA ASP A 98 7.99 9.45 -13.13
C ASP A 98 6.96 10.41 -12.52
N ALA A 99 6.68 11.54 -13.17
CA ALA A 99 5.70 12.51 -12.68
C ALA A 99 4.27 11.95 -12.69
N LEU A 100 3.94 11.14 -13.70
CA LEU A 100 2.60 10.59 -13.88
C LEU A 100 2.32 9.44 -12.92
N PHE A 101 3.27 8.51 -12.80
CA PHE A 101 3.11 7.30 -12.00
C PHE A 101 3.66 7.41 -10.57
N ARG A 102 4.20 8.56 -10.15
CA ARG A 102 4.44 8.80 -8.73
C ARG A 102 3.14 8.68 -7.93
N PRO A 103 3.08 7.87 -6.86
CA PRO A 103 1.83 7.64 -6.15
C PRO A 103 1.39 8.90 -5.38
N GLN A 104 0.08 9.15 -5.32
CA GLN A 104 -0.48 10.31 -4.59
C GLN A 104 -0.31 10.17 -3.07
N LYS A 105 -0.29 8.93 -2.58
CA LYS A 105 -0.03 8.56 -1.19
C LYS A 105 1.21 7.68 -1.16
N ARG A 106 1.99 7.76 -0.09
CA ARG A 106 3.15 6.88 0.10
C ARG A 106 2.72 5.66 0.91
N ALA A 107 3.07 4.47 0.42
CA ALA A 107 3.09 3.28 1.27
C ALA A 107 4.11 3.45 2.40
N ALA A 108 4.04 2.63 3.43
CA ALA A 108 4.76 2.86 4.68
C ALA A 108 6.29 2.95 4.50
N VAL A 109 6.89 2.12 3.64
CA VAL A 109 8.34 2.21 3.33
C VAL A 109 8.71 3.53 2.66
N LEU A 110 7.94 3.97 1.67
CA LEU A 110 8.16 5.25 0.99
C LEU A 110 7.91 6.44 1.93
N GLN A 111 6.95 6.31 2.84
CA GLN A 111 6.67 7.33 3.84
C GLN A 111 7.81 7.41 4.85
N LEU A 112 8.35 6.27 5.31
CA LEU A 112 9.51 6.23 6.18
C LEU A 112 10.71 6.91 5.53
N GLN A 113 11.04 6.56 4.28
CA GLN A 113 12.10 7.22 3.51
C GLN A 113 11.93 8.74 3.43
N TYR A 114 10.69 9.21 3.25
CA TYR A 114 10.38 10.64 3.18
C TYR A 114 10.51 11.36 4.53
N GLU A 115 10.19 10.69 5.64
CA GLU A 115 10.18 11.28 6.99
C GLU A 115 11.54 11.17 7.71
N VAL A 116 12.43 10.28 7.28
CA VAL A 116 13.81 10.22 7.78
C VAL A 116 14.51 11.56 7.53
N GLY A 117 15.12 12.11 8.59
CA GLY A 117 15.73 13.45 8.59
C GLY A 117 14.74 14.61 8.81
N LYS A 118 13.43 14.35 8.91
CA LYS A 118 12.39 15.37 9.19
C LYS A 118 11.64 15.17 10.49
N ARG A 119 11.76 13.98 11.09
CA ARG A 119 11.06 13.59 12.33
C ARG A 119 12.05 12.93 13.28
N GLU A 120 11.72 12.97 14.58
CA GLU A 120 12.53 12.34 15.61
C GLU A 120 12.57 10.82 15.47
N PHE A 121 13.70 10.23 15.85
CA PHE A 121 13.93 8.78 15.75
C PHE A 121 12.86 7.95 16.49
N ASN A 122 12.55 8.30 17.74
CA ASN A 122 11.58 7.55 18.54
C ASN A 122 10.17 7.58 17.93
N TYR A 123 9.76 8.73 17.38
CA TYR A 123 8.49 8.84 16.65
C TYR A 123 8.46 7.90 15.44
N LEU A 124 9.53 7.90 14.63
CA LEU A 124 9.64 7.04 13.45
C LEU A 124 9.64 5.55 13.82
N TYR A 125 10.40 5.19 14.86
CA TYR A 125 10.47 3.83 15.36
C TYR A 125 9.09 3.32 15.79
N GLU A 126 8.38 4.05 16.65
CA GLU A 126 7.05 3.64 17.10
C GLU A 126 6.06 3.52 15.95
N LYS A 127 6.16 4.41 14.96
CA LYS A 127 5.28 4.43 13.80
C LYS A 127 5.56 3.31 12.79
N PHE A 128 6.79 2.82 12.66
CA PHE A 128 7.21 1.94 11.56
C PHE A 128 7.87 0.61 11.97
N LYS A 129 8.06 0.32 13.26
CA LYS A 129 8.68 -0.94 13.73
C LYS A 129 7.95 -2.23 13.31
N TRP A 130 6.71 -2.12 12.84
CA TRP A 130 5.90 -3.24 12.33
C TRP A 130 6.21 -3.62 10.88
N LEU A 131 6.98 -2.81 10.14
CA LEU A 131 7.32 -3.06 8.74
C LEU A 131 7.87 -4.47 8.43
N PRO A 132 8.70 -5.13 9.24
CA PRO A 132 9.19 -6.47 8.93
C PRO A 132 8.12 -7.57 9.07
N CYS A 133 6.97 -7.31 9.69
CA CYS A 133 5.98 -8.32 10.11
C CYS A 133 5.14 -8.91 8.95
N LEU A 134 5.75 -9.46 7.90
CA LEU A 134 5.00 -10.02 6.76
C LEU A 134 4.18 -11.27 7.13
N ASP A 135 4.73 -12.09 8.03
CA ASP A 135 4.12 -13.30 8.56
C ASP A 135 4.24 -13.37 10.08
N ILE A 136 3.49 -14.27 10.71
CA ILE A 136 3.44 -14.47 12.16
C ILE A 136 4.81 -14.78 12.77
N HIS A 137 5.72 -15.35 11.97
CA HIS A 137 7.09 -15.64 12.41
C HIS A 137 8.00 -14.40 12.40
N ASN A 138 7.63 -13.33 11.68
CA ASN A 138 8.44 -12.12 11.60
C ASN A 138 8.20 -11.24 12.82
N LYS A 139 9.28 -10.97 13.56
CA LYS A 139 9.27 -10.07 14.70
C LYS A 139 9.28 -8.61 14.25
N PRO A 140 8.69 -7.69 15.03
CA PRO A 140 8.87 -6.26 14.81
C PRO A 140 10.34 -5.89 14.99
N TRP A 141 10.80 -4.83 14.33
CA TRP A 141 12.17 -4.37 14.49
C TRP A 141 12.45 -3.92 15.92
N THR A 142 13.64 -4.25 16.42
CA THR A 142 14.22 -3.58 17.59
C THR A 142 14.66 -2.16 17.22
N LYS A 143 15.01 -1.35 18.22
CA LYS A 143 15.53 0.02 17.95
C LYS A 143 16.83 -0.04 17.17
N GLU A 144 17.69 -1.01 17.45
CA GLU A 144 18.98 -1.23 16.81
C GLU A 144 18.79 -1.63 15.34
N GLU A 145 17.94 -2.61 15.07
CA GLU A 145 17.60 -3.03 13.71
C GLU A 145 16.97 -1.90 12.89
N PHE A 146 16.05 -1.14 13.51
CA PHE A 146 15.43 0.02 12.87
C PHE A 146 16.46 1.09 12.52
N LYS A 147 17.38 1.39 13.45
CA LYS A 147 18.47 2.36 13.25
C LYS A 147 19.36 1.95 12.08
N GLU A 148 19.74 0.67 11.98
CA GLU A 148 20.53 0.17 10.85
C GLU A 148 19.79 0.33 9.51
N HIS A 149 18.50 -0.01 9.47
CA HIS A 149 17.70 0.09 8.24
C HIS A 149 17.61 1.52 7.70
N ILE A 150 17.33 2.50 8.57
CA ILE A 150 17.08 3.87 8.13
C ILE A 150 18.34 4.64 7.74
N LYS A 151 19.55 4.14 8.06
CA LYS A 151 20.83 4.78 7.65
C LYS A 151 20.87 5.00 6.14
N SER A 152 20.39 4.02 5.38
CA SER A 152 20.38 4.05 3.91
C SER A 152 19.42 5.07 3.30
N PHE A 153 18.45 5.60 4.06
CA PHE A 153 17.40 6.48 3.55
C PHE A 153 17.79 7.97 3.50
N THR A 154 18.96 8.33 4.04
CA THR A 154 19.41 9.72 4.15
C THR A 154 19.85 10.36 2.82
N LYS A 155 19.97 9.58 1.73
CA LYS A 155 20.33 10.10 0.40
C LYS A 155 19.09 10.53 -0.41
N VAL A 156 18.40 11.59 0.01
CA VAL A 156 17.34 12.18 -0.82
C VAL A 156 17.95 13.28 -1.68
N VAL A 157 18.13 13.00 -2.97
CA VAL A 157 18.47 14.03 -3.96
C VAL A 157 17.27 14.95 -4.11
N ASN A 158 17.43 16.22 -3.77
CA ASN A 158 16.45 17.29 -3.98
C ASN A 158 16.30 17.59 -5.49
N LYS A 159 15.71 16.66 -6.26
CA LYS A 159 15.28 16.97 -7.63
C LYS A 159 13.99 17.77 -7.56
N LYS A 160 13.96 18.88 -8.30
CA LYS A 160 12.77 19.74 -8.44
C LYS A 160 11.64 18.91 -9.04
N GLU A 161 10.64 18.58 -8.23
CA GLU A 161 9.58 17.66 -8.65
C GLU A 161 8.55 18.36 -9.55
N ILE A 162 8.32 17.82 -10.75
CA ILE A 162 7.18 18.25 -11.59
C ILE A 162 5.91 17.57 -11.08
N SER A 163 4.88 18.37 -10.79
CA SER A 163 3.60 17.85 -10.32
C SER A 163 2.80 17.22 -11.45
N PHE A 164 2.05 16.17 -11.11
CA PHE A 164 1.11 15.50 -12.02
C PHE A 164 0.23 16.49 -12.81
N LYS A 165 -0.40 17.45 -12.11
CA LYS A 165 -1.28 18.46 -12.73
C LYS A 165 -0.54 19.32 -13.75
N LYS A 166 0.72 19.71 -13.48
CA LYS A 166 1.55 20.46 -14.44
C LYS A 166 1.86 19.60 -15.67
N MET A 167 2.17 18.32 -15.48
CA MET A 167 2.50 17.41 -16.56
C MET A 167 1.30 17.13 -17.48
N ILE A 168 0.12 16.86 -16.91
CA ILE A 168 -1.12 16.68 -17.68
C ILE A 168 -1.45 17.92 -18.53
N LYS A 169 -1.30 19.12 -17.95
CA LYS A 169 -1.52 20.38 -18.69
C LYS A 169 -0.51 20.55 -19.83
N LYS A 170 0.78 20.25 -19.59
CA LYS A 170 1.85 20.32 -20.59
C LYS A 170 1.59 19.39 -21.77
N LEU A 171 1.10 18.18 -21.51
CA LEU A 171 0.85 17.15 -22.53
C LEU A 171 -0.50 17.28 -23.23
N LYS A 172 -1.38 18.19 -22.77
CA LYS A 172 -2.73 18.39 -23.32
C LYS A 172 -3.52 17.06 -23.45
N ILE A 173 -3.47 16.23 -22.41
CA ILE A 173 -4.09 14.90 -22.42
C ILE A 173 -5.62 15.01 -22.52
N LYS A 174 -6.23 14.18 -23.39
CA LYS A 174 -7.69 14.13 -23.56
C LYS A 174 -8.38 13.68 -22.27
N LYS A 175 -9.59 14.21 -22.01
CA LYS A 175 -10.37 13.91 -20.78
C LYS A 175 -10.59 12.41 -20.54
N LYS A 176 -10.88 11.64 -21.60
CA LYS A 176 -11.10 10.19 -21.53
C LYS A 176 -9.84 9.44 -21.06
N ASP A 177 -8.68 9.84 -21.57
CA ASP A 177 -7.39 9.24 -21.23
C ASP A 177 -6.97 9.64 -19.81
N LEU A 178 -7.20 10.91 -19.44
CA LEU A 178 -6.93 11.44 -18.11
C LEU A 178 -7.63 10.64 -17.01
N GLN A 179 -8.90 10.27 -17.21
CA GLN A 179 -9.65 9.45 -16.23
C GLN A 179 -8.94 8.13 -15.92
N TYR A 180 -8.39 7.48 -16.95
CA TYR A 180 -7.66 6.22 -16.75
C TYR A 180 -6.29 6.46 -16.11
N LEU A 181 -5.57 7.51 -16.50
CA LEU A 181 -4.26 7.85 -15.92
C LEU A 181 -4.35 8.27 -14.45
N ASP A 182 -5.40 8.99 -14.06
CA ASP A 182 -5.69 9.30 -12.66
C ASP A 182 -5.91 8.02 -11.85
N MET A 183 -6.65 7.06 -12.41
CA MET A 183 -6.87 5.77 -11.79
C MET A 183 -5.57 4.96 -11.69
N ALA A 184 -4.76 4.94 -12.74
CA ALA A 184 -3.47 4.26 -12.74
C ALA A 184 -2.54 4.81 -11.66
N LYS A 185 -2.49 6.14 -11.49
CA LYS A 185 -1.73 6.80 -10.42
C LYS A 185 -2.17 6.38 -9.02
N ARG A 186 -3.49 6.20 -8.79
CA ARG A 186 -4.03 5.68 -7.53
C ARG A 186 -3.67 4.20 -7.34
N PHE A 187 -3.65 3.42 -8.41
CA PHE A 187 -3.30 2.01 -8.39
C PHE A 187 -1.83 1.73 -8.04
N VAL A 188 -0.92 2.65 -8.36
CA VAL A 188 0.48 2.56 -7.90
C VAL A 188 0.54 2.52 -6.37
N TYR A 189 -0.27 3.33 -5.68
CA TYR A 189 -0.35 3.25 -4.22
C TYR A 189 -0.91 1.91 -3.74
N ILE A 190 -1.95 1.37 -4.38
CA ILE A 190 -2.53 0.06 -4.00
C ILE A 190 -1.48 -1.05 -4.10
N LYS A 191 -0.68 -1.05 -5.18
CA LYS A 191 0.41 -2.02 -5.39
C LYS A 191 1.39 -2.02 -4.21
N ASP A 192 1.78 -0.83 -3.75
CA ASP A 192 2.78 -0.67 -2.70
C ASP A 192 2.17 -0.86 -1.29
N ALA A 193 0.92 -0.45 -1.07
CA ALA A 193 0.24 -0.51 0.21
C ALA A 193 -0.39 -1.88 0.52
N ARG A 194 -0.40 -2.82 -0.43
CA ARG A 194 -0.98 -4.16 -0.23
C ARG A 194 -0.39 -4.91 0.96
N ASP A 195 0.91 -4.74 1.18
CA ASP A 195 1.59 -5.40 2.28
C ASP A 195 1.51 -4.58 3.57
N ASP A 196 1.20 -3.29 3.51
CA ASP A 196 1.12 -2.42 4.71
C ASP A 196 0.02 -2.92 5.66
N PHE A 197 -1.21 -3.08 5.17
CA PHE A 197 -2.32 -3.59 5.98
C PHE A 197 -2.05 -4.99 6.51
N ARG A 198 -1.42 -5.86 5.71
CA ARG A 198 -1.04 -7.21 6.14
C ARG A 198 -0.02 -7.15 7.27
N ARG A 199 1.08 -6.43 7.07
CA ARG A 199 2.20 -6.34 8.01
C ARG A 199 1.77 -5.74 9.34
N GLU A 200 1.01 -4.65 9.28
CA GLU A 200 0.51 -3.98 10.48
C GLU A 200 -0.49 -4.88 11.23
N SER A 201 -1.37 -5.60 10.52
CA SER A 201 -2.32 -6.54 11.15
C SER A 201 -1.60 -7.70 11.85
N VAL A 202 -0.57 -8.27 11.22
CA VAL A 202 0.27 -9.33 11.82
C VAL A 202 0.97 -8.82 13.06
N PHE A 203 1.56 -7.62 13.02
CA PHE A 203 2.18 -6.98 14.18
C PHE A 203 1.25 -6.91 15.40
N TYR A 204 0.01 -6.46 15.19
CA TYR A 204 -0.98 -6.37 16.28
C TYR A 204 -1.43 -7.74 16.77
N SER A 205 -1.55 -8.72 15.88
CA SER A 205 -1.95 -10.09 16.24
C SER A 205 -0.85 -10.82 17.04
N ASN A 206 0.41 -10.65 16.65
CA ASN A 206 1.56 -11.28 17.31
C ASN A 206 1.79 -10.79 18.74
N LYS A 207 1.42 -9.55 19.08
CA LYS A 207 1.57 -8.99 20.44
C LYS A 207 0.91 -9.83 21.54
N LYS A 208 -0.09 -10.66 21.20
CA LYS A 208 -0.79 -11.55 22.14
C LYS A 208 -0.54 -13.03 21.91
N ILE A 209 -0.37 -13.48 20.67
CA ILE A 209 -0.16 -14.92 20.39
C ILE A 209 1.09 -15.45 21.09
N LEU A 210 2.17 -14.65 21.16
CA LEU A 210 3.41 -15.01 21.86
C LEU A 210 3.31 -14.95 23.40
N LYS A 211 2.16 -14.59 23.97
CA LYS A 211 1.92 -14.58 25.42
C LYS A 211 0.98 -15.69 25.90
N VAL A 212 0.31 -16.38 24.97
CA VAL A 212 -0.72 -17.40 25.27
C VAL A 212 -0.23 -18.80 24.90
N ILE A 213 0.84 -18.90 24.10
CA ILE A 213 1.62 -20.13 23.84
C ILE A 213 2.86 -20.09 24.73
#